data_AF-A0A4R4RMW8-F1
#
_entry.id   AF-A0A4R4RMW8-F1
#
_cell.length_a   1.000
_cell.length_b   1.000
_cell.length_c   1.000
_cell.angle_alpha   90.00
_cell.angle_beta   90.00
_cell.angle_gamma   90.00
#
_symmetry.space_group_name_H-M   'P 1'
#
loop_
_entity.id
_entity.type
_entity.pdbx_description
1 polymer ?
#
loop_
_entity_poly.entity_id
_entity_poly.type
_entity_poly.pdbx_seq_one_letter_code
_entity_poly.pdbx_strand_id
1 'polypeptide(L)'
;MPCVALDTPGRIRTQSPVNRGGAGTSWDVVVRIHGTTSWNDRDSTSHFAMPGRFALGIDCDGAMYHSSKAARDRDRLREEVLRGLGWELHRIWGTDWYRNRPEAEGRLREAVESSIAAMAEEPEPDDDEGPIVVVPEPPSAAEPPRVTMESADDGQPREWAAPYRRAHLEGHLYYYEMHEPESLGLLQRLFRETLEAEAPVQRELLYRRASTVWGIERIGSRIRANLDRALGGLLRADRDVEQDGDTITLRDRLVVPREPGDGVARKVAEVPPAERRMALLEIIAESPGMTETELTTHTARFFGWNRRGSDIARAFEQDLLKLQEEGRINGLPDRIVLS
;
A
#
# COMPACT_ATOMS: atom_id res chain seq x y z
N MET A 1 12.94 -14.66 12.46
CA MET A 1 14.08 -15.25 11.73
C MET A 1 14.54 -14.28 10.66
N PRO A 2 15.84 -14.23 10.29
CA PRO A 2 16.29 -13.52 9.10
C PRO A 2 15.65 -14.15 7.85
N CYS A 3 15.13 -13.33 6.93
CA CYS A 3 14.51 -13.78 5.69
C CYS A 3 15.58 -14.36 4.75
N VAL A 4 15.26 -15.47 4.09
CA VAL A 4 16.08 -16.04 3.02
C VAL A 4 15.78 -15.27 1.75
N ALA A 5 16.77 -14.60 1.18
CA ALA A 5 16.70 -14.03 -0.16
C ALA A 5 17.74 -14.75 -1.02
N LEU A 6 17.30 -15.31 -2.15
CA LEU A 6 18.17 -15.83 -3.19
C LEU A 6 18.44 -14.70 -4.17
N ASP A 7 19.71 -14.34 -4.36
CA ASP A 7 20.09 -13.39 -5.41
C ASP A 7 21.24 -14.01 -6.21
N THR A 8 21.01 -14.18 -7.52
CA THR A 8 21.91 -14.81 -8.52
C THR A 8 22.21 -16.31 -8.24
N PRO A 9 22.46 -17.17 -9.26
CA PRO A 9 22.73 -18.59 -9.00
C PRO A 9 23.97 -18.75 -8.12
N GLY A 10 23.78 -19.29 -6.91
CA GLY A 10 24.88 -19.78 -6.07
C GLY A 10 25.26 -18.95 -4.83
N ARG A 11 24.51 -17.93 -4.39
CA ARG A 11 24.77 -17.30 -3.08
C ARG A 11 23.52 -17.01 -2.26
N ILE A 12 23.33 -17.78 -1.17
CA ILE A 12 22.33 -17.50 -0.14
C ILE A 12 22.91 -16.49 0.85
N ARG A 13 22.36 -15.27 0.91
CA ARG A 13 22.66 -14.31 1.98
C ARG A 13 21.52 -14.28 3.00
N THR A 14 21.84 -14.45 4.28
CA THR A 14 20.89 -14.13 5.36
C THR A 14 20.83 -12.62 5.58
N GLN A 15 19.67 -12.02 5.32
CA GLN A 15 19.41 -10.64 5.74
C GLN A 15 18.90 -10.62 7.18
N SER A 16 19.56 -9.81 8.03
CA SER A 16 19.05 -9.46 9.36
C SER A 16 17.65 -8.85 9.26
N PRO A 17 16.72 -9.14 10.19
CA PRO A 17 15.32 -8.79 10.02
C PRO A 17 15.12 -7.28 10.00
N VAL A 18 14.53 -6.77 8.92
CA VAL A 18 13.81 -5.49 8.96
C VAL A 18 12.62 -5.69 9.90
N ASN A 19 12.76 -5.14 11.09
CA ASN A 19 11.82 -5.26 12.17
C ASN A 19 10.51 -4.53 11.82
N ARG A 20 9.52 -5.26 11.29
CA ARG A 20 8.10 -4.86 11.38
C ARG A 20 7.49 -5.58 12.58
N GLY A 21 7.53 -4.92 13.72
CA GLY A 21 6.78 -5.33 14.90
C GLY A 21 5.28 -5.17 14.67
N GLY A 22 4.53 -6.25 14.91
CA GLY A 22 3.08 -6.30 14.89
C GLY A 22 2.55 -7.73 14.78
N ALA A 23 2.68 -8.48 15.88
CA ALA A 23 2.15 -9.82 16.18
C ALA A 23 1.40 -10.61 15.09
N GLY A 24 1.95 -11.79 14.74
CA GLY A 24 1.25 -12.92 14.14
C GLY A 24 1.21 -12.93 12.61
N THR A 25 2.32 -13.25 11.94
CA THR A 25 2.30 -13.48 10.48
C THR A 25 3.32 -14.57 10.14
N SER A 26 2.87 -15.65 9.48
CA SER A 26 3.78 -16.51 8.73
C SER A 26 4.43 -15.66 7.63
N TRP A 27 5.70 -15.91 7.36
CA TRP A 27 6.45 -15.13 6.39
C TRP A 27 6.50 -15.94 5.09
N ASP A 28 5.82 -15.46 4.06
CA ASP A 28 5.87 -16.05 2.72
C ASP A 28 7.06 -15.45 1.97
N VAL A 29 8.02 -16.28 1.56
CA VAL A 29 9.11 -15.87 0.66
C VAL A 29 8.78 -16.40 -0.72
N VAL A 30 8.56 -15.50 -1.68
CA VAL A 30 8.30 -15.85 -3.08
C VAL A 30 9.60 -15.66 -3.86
N VAL A 31 10.15 -16.75 -4.43
CA VAL A 31 11.34 -16.67 -5.28
C VAL A 31 10.91 -16.27 -6.68
N ARG A 32 11.31 -15.05 -7.10
CA ARG A 32 11.17 -14.57 -8.47
C ARG A 32 12.51 -14.74 -9.17
N ILE A 33 12.56 -15.55 -10.23
CA ILE A 33 13.77 -15.68 -11.04
C ILE A 33 13.81 -14.49 -12.01
N HIS A 34 14.84 -13.64 -11.86
CA HIS A 34 15.18 -12.63 -12.85
C HIS A 34 16.17 -13.25 -13.84
N GLY A 35 15.79 -13.34 -15.11
CA GLY A 35 16.71 -13.74 -16.16
C GLY A 35 17.83 -12.70 -16.29
N THR A 36 19.08 -13.10 -16.06
CA THR A 36 20.24 -12.26 -16.32
C THR A 36 21.07 -12.86 -17.45
N THR A 37 21.32 -12.05 -18.47
CA THR A 37 22.29 -12.30 -19.52
C THR A 37 23.68 -11.95 -18.96
N SER A 38 24.61 -12.90 -18.93
CA SER A 38 26.03 -12.57 -18.94
C SER A 38 26.82 -13.61 -19.74
N TRP A 39 27.70 -13.07 -20.57
CA TRP A 39 28.33 -13.62 -21.76
C TRP A 39 29.56 -14.47 -21.44
N ASN A 40 29.70 -15.68 -22.02
CA ASN A 40 30.92 -16.13 -22.70
C ASN A 40 30.75 -17.48 -23.42
N ASP A 41 30.88 -17.41 -24.75
CA ASP A 41 31.38 -18.38 -25.72
C ASP A 41 31.31 -19.89 -25.39
N ARG A 42 30.23 -20.54 -25.82
CA ARG A 42 30.19 -21.52 -26.93
C ARG A 42 28.82 -22.21 -26.95
N ASP A 43 28.36 -22.43 -28.16
CA ASP A 43 27.12 -23.07 -28.58
C ASP A 43 25.83 -22.24 -28.49
N SER A 44 25.24 -22.14 -29.67
CA SER A 44 24.06 -21.37 -30.06
C SER A 44 22.80 -22.20 -29.87
N THR A 45 22.05 -21.98 -28.78
CA THR A 45 20.57 -22.03 -28.81
C THR A 45 20.04 -21.16 -27.67
N SER A 46 19.49 -20.00 -28.02
CA SER A 46 18.88 -19.05 -27.09
C SER A 46 17.52 -19.57 -26.66
N HIS A 47 17.43 -20.24 -25.51
CA HIS A 47 16.12 -20.53 -24.89
C HIS A 47 15.60 -19.26 -24.22
N PHE A 48 14.48 -18.75 -24.74
CA PHE A 48 13.74 -17.63 -24.16
C PHE A 48 13.23 -18.02 -22.77
N ALA A 49 13.90 -17.55 -21.71
CA ALA A 49 13.37 -17.65 -20.36
C ALA A 49 12.20 -16.67 -20.22
N MET A 50 10.97 -17.17 -20.07
CA MET A 50 9.79 -16.34 -19.87
C MET A 50 9.86 -15.58 -18.53
N PRO A 51 9.91 -14.23 -18.51
CA PRO A 51 9.83 -13.46 -17.28
C PRO A 51 8.40 -13.51 -16.73
N GLY A 52 8.22 -13.86 -15.45
CA GLY A 52 6.95 -13.65 -14.73
C GLY A 52 6.24 -14.89 -14.17
N ARG A 53 6.78 -16.10 -14.33
CA ARG A 53 6.24 -17.30 -13.66
C ARG A 53 6.91 -17.53 -12.30
N PHE A 54 6.13 -17.98 -11.32
CA PHE A 54 6.62 -18.38 -10.00
C PHE A 54 6.80 -19.90 -9.99
N ALA A 55 8.00 -20.38 -9.65
CA ALA A 55 8.30 -21.81 -9.67
C ALA A 55 7.84 -22.51 -8.37
N LEU A 56 8.09 -21.89 -7.21
CA LEU A 56 7.87 -22.52 -5.92
C LEU A 56 7.44 -21.50 -4.87
N GLY A 57 6.40 -21.82 -4.09
CA GLY A 57 6.05 -21.06 -2.89
C GLY A 57 6.81 -21.59 -1.67
N ILE A 58 7.41 -20.73 -0.85
CA ILE A 58 8.12 -21.15 0.37
C ILE A 58 7.38 -20.62 1.60
N ASP A 59 6.99 -21.54 2.48
CA ASP A 59 6.35 -21.23 3.76
C ASP A 59 7.32 -21.46 4.93
N CYS A 60 7.47 -20.48 5.81
CA CYS A 60 8.33 -20.56 7.00
C CYS A 60 7.49 -20.53 8.27
N ASP A 61 7.71 -21.48 9.18
CA ASP A 61 7.06 -21.41 10.49
C ASP A 61 7.62 -20.25 11.34
N GLY A 62 6.72 -19.48 11.95
CA GLY A 62 7.07 -18.35 12.80
C GLY A 62 7.52 -18.79 14.20
N ALA A 63 8.48 -18.09 14.79
CA ALA A 63 9.07 -18.36 16.12
C ALA A 63 8.11 -18.16 17.33
N MET A 64 6.80 -18.11 17.13
CA MET A 64 5.79 -18.11 18.19
C MET A 64 4.59 -18.95 17.75
N TYR A 65 4.72 -20.28 17.83
CA TYR A 65 3.61 -21.20 17.63
C TYR A 65 3.35 -21.99 18.93
N HIS A 66 2.58 -21.40 19.83
CA HIS A 66 1.81 -22.17 20.80
C HIS A 66 0.40 -21.58 20.94
N SER A 67 -0.57 -22.45 20.64
CA SER A 67 -2.00 -22.42 21.00
C SER A 67 -2.94 -21.35 20.41
N SER A 68 -3.58 -21.69 19.29
CA SER A 68 -5.05 -21.60 19.19
C SER A 68 -5.57 -22.64 18.17
N LYS A 69 -6.74 -23.24 18.44
CA LYS A 69 -7.38 -24.22 17.53
C LYS A 69 -7.71 -23.59 16.16
N ALA A 70 -8.09 -22.30 16.18
CA ALA A 70 -8.43 -21.50 15.00
C ALA A 70 -7.24 -21.11 14.10
N ALA A 71 -5.99 -21.26 14.55
CA ALA A 71 -4.82 -21.03 13.71
C ALA A 71 -4.53 -22.22 12.78
N ARG A 72 -4.70 -23.45 13.28
CA ARG A 72 -4.47 -24.67 12.49
C ARG A 72 -5.45 -24.83 11.33
N ASP A 73 -6.72 -24.50 11.57
CA ASP A 73 -7.74 -24.58 10.53
C ASP A 73 -7.49 -23.56 9.40
N ARG A 74 -6.95 -22.38 9.74
CA ARG A 74 -6.55 -21.35 8.76
C ARG A 74 -5.31 -21.75 7.96
N ASP A 75 -4.31 -22.33 8.60
CA ASP A 75 -3.09 -22.79 7.91
C ASP A 75 -3.43 -23.95 6.95
N ARG A 76 -4.26 -24.89 7.41
CA ARG A 76 -4.74 -26.00 6.58
C ARG A 76 -5.57 -25.51 5.38
N LEU A 77 -6.52 -24.61 5.60
CA LEU A 77 -7.34 -24.05 4.52
C LEU A 77 -6.50 -23.24 3.53
N ARG A 78 -5.51 -22.49 4.03
CA ARG A 78 -4.57 -21.75 3.17
C ARG A 78 -3.76 -22.68 2.28
N GLU A 79 -3.22 -23.77 2.84
CA GLU A 79 -2.49 -24.78 2.09
C GLU A 79 -3.38 -25.48 1.05
N GLU A 80 -4.62 -25.86 1.44
CA GLU A 80 -5.60 -26.46 0.53
C GLU A 80 -5.96 -25.52 -0.63
N VAL A 81 -6.17 -24.22 -0.36
CA VAL A 81 -6.47 -23.23 -1.40
C VAL A 81 -5.28 -23.00 -2.34
N LEU A 82 -4.07 -22.85 -1.80
CA LEU A 82 -2.88 -22.61 -2.62
C LEU A 82 -2.55 -23.81 -3.50
N ARG A 83 -2.62 -25.03 -2.97
CA ARG A 83 -2.47 -26.26 -3.78
C ARG A 83 -3.60 -26.39 -4.80
N GLY A 84 -4.83 -26.04 -4.44
CA GLY A 84 -5.98 -26.02 -5.37
C GLY A 84 -5.83 -25.01 -6.52
N LEU A 85 -5.02 -23.98 -6.33
CA LEU A 85 -4.63 -23.00 -7.36
C LEU A 85 -3.39 -23.43 -8.17
N GLY A 86 -2.91 -24.67 -8.00
CA GLY A 86 -1.76 -25.22 -8.71
C GLY A 86 -0.40 -24.84 -8.14
N TRP A 87 -0.34 -24.28 -6.92
CA TRP A 87 0.94 -23.93 -6.30
C TRP A 87 1.62 -25.14 -5.69
N GLU A 88 2.90 -25.32 -6.02
CA GLU A 88 3.80 -26.18 -5.27
C GLU A 88 4.37 -25.40 -4.07
N LEU A 89 4.27 -25.96 -2.88
CA LEU A 89 4.69 -25.32 -1.62
C LEU A 89 5.80 -26.12 -0.95
N HIS A 90 6.92 -25.46 -0.64
CA HIS A 90 8.01 -26.02 0.16
C HIS A 90 8.03 -25.38 1.55
N ARG A 91 7.98 -26.21 2.59
CA ARG A 91 7.93 -25.74 3.97
C ARG A 91 9.28 -25.81 4.66
N ILE A 92 9.70 -24.69 5.25
CA ILE A 92 10.89 -24.60 6.09
C ILE A 92 10.46 -24.58 7.56
N TRP A 93 10.96 -25.56 8.31
CA TRP A 93 10.80 -25.60 9.77
C TRP A 93 11.96 -24.88 10.43
N GLY A 94 11.67 -23.90 11.27
CA GLY A 94 12.61 -23.01 11.92
C GLY A 94 13.42 -23.72 12.99
N THR A 95 12.86 -24.78 13.59
CA THR A 95 13.59 -25.69 14.47
C THR A 95 14.67 -26.47 13.72
N ASP A 96 14.36 -26.91 12.50
CA ASP A 96 15.29 -27.63 11.63
C ASP A 96 16.35 -26.69 11.02
N TRP A 97 15.91 -25.51 10.56
CA TRP A 97 16.78 -24.44 10.07
C TRP A 97 17.77 -23.93 11.12
N TYR A 98 17.37 -23.93 12.40
CA TYR A 98 18.25 -23.50 13.49
C TYR A 98 19.23 -24.60 13.93
N ARG A 99 18.80 -25.87 13.94
CA ARG A 99 19.60 -26.99 14.46
C ARG A 99 20.52 -27.60 13.39
N ASN A 100 20.03 -27.77 12.17
CA ASN A 100 20.68 -28.51 11.08
C ASN A 100 20.70 -27.69 9.78
N ARG A 101 21.19 -26.45 9.88
CA ARG A 101 21.15 -25.48 8.78
C ARG A 101 21.71 -25.99 7.44
N PRO A 102 22.88 -26.66 7.37
CA PRO A 102 23.42 -27.11 6.08
C PRO A 102 22.50 -28.11 5.36
N GLU A 103 21.81 -28.95 6.12
CA GLU A 103 20.90 -29.96 5.59
C GLU A 103 19.56 -29.34 5.15
N ALA A 104 19.02 -28.41 5.94
CA ALA A 104 17.84 -27.64 5.59
C ALA A 104 18.06 -26.75 4.36
N GLU A 105 19.27 -26.19 4.21
CA GLU A 105 19.69 -25.43 3.03
C GLU A 105 19.81 -26.32 1.79
N GLY A 106 20.35 -27.54 1.95
CA GLY A 106 20.42 -28.55 0.88
C GLY A 106 19.04 -28.93 0.35
N ARG A 107 18.10 -29.27 1.25
CA ARG A 107 16.71 -29.59 0.88
C ARG A 107 16.00 -28.47 0.16
N LEU A 108 16.21 -27.23 0.60
CA LEU A 108 15.62 -26.06 -0.06
C LEU A 108 16.18 -25.88 -1.48
N ARG A 109 17.49 -26.07 -1.64
CA ARG A 109 18.14 -25.97 -2.96
C ARG A 109 17.63 -27.04 -3.92
N GLU A 110 17.55 -28.29 -3.47
CA GLU A 110 17.03 -29.40 -4.29
C GLU A 110 15.57 -29.16 -4.71
N ALA A 111 14.73 -28.64 -3.81
CA ALA A 111 13.34 -28.31 -4.13
C ALA A 111 13.23 -27.18 -5.18
N VAL A 112 14.07 -26.16 -5.08
CA VAL A 112 14.12 -25.08 -6.08
C VAL A 112 14.62 -25.60 -7.43
N GLU A 113 15.69 -26.40 -7.43
CA GLU A 113 16.26 -26.97 -8.66
C GLU A 113 15.27 -27.92 -9.36
N SER A 114 14.57 -28.77 -8.60
CA SER A 114 13.56 -29.69 -9.14
C SER A 114 12.35 -28.97 -9.71
N SER A 115 11.89 -27.92 -9.04
CA SER A 115 10.77 -27.09 -9.50
C SER A 115 11.12 -26.33 -10.79
N ILE A 116 12.35 -25.81 -10.91
CA ILE A 116 12.85 -25.20 -12.14
C ILE A 116 12.95 -26.22 -13.28
N ALA A 117 13.43 -27.42 -13.00
CA ALA A 117 13.55 -28.48 -14.00
C ALA A 117 12.18 -28.96 -14.51
N ALA A 118 11.20 -29.12 -13.61
CA ALA A 118 9.82 -29.47 -13.98
C ALA A 118 9.18 -28.42 -14.91
N MET A 119 9.46 -27.13 -14.68
CA MET A 119 8.99 -26.05 -15.56
C MET A 119 9.69 -26.00 -16.92
N ALA A 120 10.87 -26.63 -17.06
CA ALA A 120 11.61 -26.69 -18.32
C ALA A 120 11.22 -27.90 -19.19
N GLU A 121 10.61 -28.93 -18.60
CA GLU A 121 10.18 -30.16 -19.29
C GLU A 121 8.71 -30.16 -19.74
N GLU A 122 7.89 -29.19 -19.30
CA GLU A 122 6.52 -29.03 -19.83
C GLU A 122 6.59 -28.45 -21.26
N PRO A 123 6.15 -29.20 -22.30
CA PRO A 123 6.07 -28.65 -23.65
C PRO A 123 5.02 -27.53 -23.69
N GLU A 124 5.32 -26.46 -24.42
CA GLU A 124 4.39 -25.35 -24.66
C GLU A 124 3.05 -25.90 -25.18
N PRO A 125 1.89 -25.45 -24.65
CA PRO A 125 0.63 -25.74 -25.32
C PRO A 125 0.64 -24.98 -26.65
N ASP A 126 0.63 -25.74 -27.75
CA ASP A 126 0.39 -25.23 -29.09
C ASP A 126 -0.88 -24.36 -29.08
N ASP A 127 -0.75 -23.15 -29.64
CA ASP A 127 -1.87 -22.31 -30.06
C ASP A 127 -2.65 -23.06 -31.15
N ASP A 128 -3.69 -23.82 -30.77
CA ASP A 128 -4.66 -24.37 -31.72
C ASP A 128 -6.10 -24.21 -31.22
N GLU A 129 -6.97 -23.77 -32.13
CA GLU A 129 -8.36 -23.42 -31.89
C GLU A 129 -9.23 -24.65 -31.54
N GLY A 130 -9.90 -24.59 -30.37
CA GLY A 130 -11.23 -25.17 -30.13
C GLY A 130 -11.32 -26.30 -29.08
N PRO A 131 -12.54 -26.70 -28.64
CA PRO A 131 -13.75 -25.95 -28.37
C PRO A 131 -14.06 -25.85 -26.85
N ILE A 132 -14.82 -24.82 -26.45
CA ILE A 132 -15.29 -24.61 -25.07
C ILE A 132 -16.18 -25.77 -24.62
N VAL A 133 -15.73 -26.54 -23.62
CA VAL A 133 -16.57 -27.50 -22.91
C VAL A 133 -17.46 -26.74 -21.93
N VAL A 134 -18.71 -26.54 -22.33
CA VAL A 134 -19.79 -26.05 -21.46
C VAL A 134 -20.09 -27.12 -20.42
N VAL A 135 -19.80 -26.84 -19.15
CA VAL A 135 -20.36 -27.61 -18.03
C VAL A 135 -21.78 -27.06 -17.78
N PRO A 136 -22.85 -27.87 -17.90
CA PRO A 136 -24.21 -27.38 -17.66
C PRO A 136 -24.43 -27.17 -16.16
N GLU A 137 -24.88 -25.97 -15.81
CA GLU A 137 -25.34 -25.59 -14.48
C GLU A 137 -26.70 -26.27 -14.18
N PRO A 138 -26.92 -26.87 -12.99
CA PRO A 138 -28.19 -27.49 -12.64
C PRO A 138 -29.31 -26.44 -12.49
N PRO A 139 -30.57 -26.79 -12.82
CA PRO A 139 -31.62 -25.80 -13.04
C PRO A 139 -32.12 -25.13 -11.76
N SER A 140 -32.16 -23.80 -11.87
CA SER A 140 -32.87 -22.80 -11.08
C SER A 140 -34.13 -23.28 -10.35
N ALA A 141 -34.10 -23.15 -9.01
CA ALA A 141 -35.30 -22.99 -8.21
C ALA A 141 -35.44 -21.50 -7.85
N ALA A 142 -36.62 -20.95 -8.09
CA ALA A 142 -36.94 -19.53 -8.00
C ALA A 142 -36.65 -18.93 -6.60
N GLU A 143 -35.90 -17.82 -6.58
CA GLU A 143 -35.74 -16.95 -5.41
C GLU A 143 -36.66 -15.72 -5.53
N PRO A 144 -37.16 -15.18 -4.39
CA PRO A 144 -38.04 -14.01 -4.34
C PRO A 144 -37.32 -12.76 -4.89
N PRO A 145 -38.05 -11.67 -5.26
CA PRO A 145 -37.44 -10.50 -5.87
C PRO A 145 -36.39 -9.91 -4.93
N ARG A 146 -35.12 -10.20 -5.20
CA ARG A 146 -33.99 -9.48 -4.63
C ARG A 146 -34.06 -8.10 -5.26
N VAL A 147 -34.35 -7.09 -4.44
CA VAL A 147 -34.01 -5.71 -4.78
C VAL A 147 -32.51 -5.72 -4.99
N THR A 148 -32.10 -5.68 -6.25
CA THR A 148 -30.72 -5.46 -6.64
C THR A 148 -30.39 -4.06 -6.18
N MET A 149 -29.73 -3.95 -5.02
CA MET A 149 -28.92 -2.77 -4.75
C MET A 149 -27.83 -2.82 -5.81
N GLU A 150 -27.97 -2.01 -6.86
CA GLU A 150 -26.84 -1.72 -7.74
C GLU A 150 -25.71 -1.22 -6.83
N SER A 151 -24.68 -2.03 -6.68
CA SER A 151 -23.39 -1.50 -6.27
C SER A 151 -23.00 -0.54 -7.38
N ALA A 152 -23.16 0.76 -7.14
CA ALA A 152 -22.60 1.78 -8.00
C ALA A 152 -21.11 1.46 -8.16
N ASP A 153 -20.77 0.99 -9.35
CA ASP A 153 -19.41 0.80 -9.81
C ASP A 153 -18.80 2.21 -9.92
N ASP A 154 -17.99 2.60 -8.94
CA ASP A 154 -17.42 3.94 -8.72
C ASP A 154 -16.31 4.29 -9.75
N GLY A 155 -16.51 3.96 -11.03
CA GLY A 155 -15.60 4.30 -12.13
C GLY A 155 -15.90 5.64 -12.82
N GLN A 156 -17.01 6.30 -12.45
CA GLN A 156 -17.35 7.61 -12.99
C GLN A 156 -16.64 8.72 -12.20
N PRO A 157 -15.93 9.65 -12.88
CA PRO A 157 -15.27 10.76 -12.23
C PRO A 157 -16.32 11.64 -11.54
N ARG A 158 -16.19 11.81 -10.22
CA ARG A 158 -17.02 12.72 -9.42
C ARG A 158 -16.60 14.16 -9.75
N GLU A 159 -17.54 15.02 -10.13
CA GLU A 159 -17.24 16.41 -10.52
C GLU A 159 -16.61 17.24 -9.39
N TRP A 160 -16.92 16.91 -8.14
CA TRP A 160 -16.40 17.55 -6.94
C TRP A 160 -15.05 16.96 -6.47
N ALA A 161 -14.55 15.91 -7.11
CA ALA A 161 -13.31 15.24 -6.76
C ALA A 161 -12.24 15.40 -7.85
N ALA A 162 -10.98 15.26 -7.45
CA ALA A 162 -9.86 15.24 -8.38
C ALA A 162 -8.91 14.08 -8.06
N PRO A 163 -8.21 13.51 -9.05
CA PRO A 163 -7.15 12.55 -8.76
C PRO A 163 -6.02 13.26 -8.01
N TYR A 164 -5.52 12.63 -6.94
CA TYR A 164 -4.35 13.15 -6.23
C TYR A 164 -3.12 13.15 -7.14
N ARG A 165 -2.47 14.30 -7.26
CA ARG A 165 -1.22 14.46 -8.00
C ARG A 165 -0.08 14.71 -7.04
N ARG A 166 0.98 13.91 -7.15
CA ARG A 166 2.16 14.03 -6.30
C ARG A 166 3.10 15.11 -6.85
N ALA A 167 3.62 15.95 -5.95
CA ALA A 167 4.70 16.88 -6.26
C ALA A 167 5.95 16.10 -6.72
N HIS A 168 6.41 16.40 -7.92
CA HIS A 168 7.66 15.92 -8.46
C HIS A 168 8.74 16.94 -8.18
N LEU A 169 9.48 16.71 -7.10
CA LEU A 169 10.60 17.54 -6.70
C LEU A 169 11.84 17.04 -7.43
N GLU A 170 12.41 17.88 -8.29
CA GLU A 170 13.66 17.54 -8.97
C GLU A 170 14.80 17.58 -7.97
N GLY A 171 15.68 16.57 -8.05
CA GLY A 171 16.90 16.52 -7.28
C GLY A 171 17.85 17.62 -7.75
N HIS A 172 17.73 18.81 -7.18
CA HIS A 172 18.74 19.85 -7.37
C HIS A 172 20.07 19.31 -6.82
N LEU A 173 21.18 19.58 -7.52
CA LEU A 173 22.52 19.35 -6.98
C LEU A 173 22.65 20.17 -5.69
N TYR A 174 22.47 19.51 -4.54
CA TYR A 174 22.59 20.13 -3.23
C TYR A 174 24.00 19.92 -2.70
N TYR A 175 24.60 21.02 -2.24
CA TYR A 175 25.96 21.02 -1.67
C TYR A 175 25.97 20.73 -0.17
N TYR A 176 24.81 20.86 0.48
CA TYR A 176 24.65 20.78 1.93
C TYR A 176 23.81 19.57 2.33
N GLU A 177 24.16 18.98 3.46
CA GLU A 177 23.36 17.92 4.07
C GLU A 177 22.01 18.50 4.55
N MET A 178 20.95 17.71 4.50
CA MET A 178 19.59 18.16 4.81
C MET A 178 19.43 18.76 6.22
N HIS A 179 20.27 18.34 7.16
CA HIS A 179 20.23 18.79 8.55
C HIS A 179 21.06 20.05 8.82
N GLU A 180 21.82 20.53 7.83
CA GLU A 180 22.67 21.71 7.94
C GLU A 180 21.84 22.99 7.73
N PRO A 181 22.08 24.06 8.52
CA PRO A 181 21.36 25.34 8.38
C PRO A 181 21.43 25.95 6.98
N GLU A 182 22.48 25.67 6.23
CA GLU A 182 22.71 26.16 4.87
C GLU A 182 21.67 25.59 3.88
N SER A 183 21.06 24.44 4.19
CA SER A 183 19.99 23.83 3.38
C SER A 183 18.62 24.52 3.55
N LEU A 184 18.46 25.44 4.51
CA LEU A 184 17.16 26.08 4.82
C LEU A 184 16.49 26.74 3.61
N GLY A 185 17.27 27.47 2.80
CA GLY A 185 16.73 28.14 1.61
C GLY A 185 16.20 27.15 0.56
N LEU A 186 16.88 26.02 0.39
CA LEU A 186 16.43 24.95 -0.50
C LEU A 186 15.18 24.25 0.07
N LEU A 187 15.15 23.93 1.37
CA LEU A 187 13.99 23.32 2.01
C LEU A 187 12.73 24.19 1.88
N GLN A 188 12.86 25.51 2.05
CA GLN A 188 11.74 26.46 1.87
C GLN A 188 11.21 26.43 0.44
N ARG A 189 12.10 26.40 -0.56
CA ARG A 189 11.71 26.28 -1.97
C ARG A 189 10.97 24.97 -2.24
N LEU A 190 11.51 23.84 -1.77
CA LEU A 190 10.90 22.52 -1.94
C LEU A 190 9.53 22.43 -1.25
N PHE A 191 9.38 23.05 -0.08
CA PHE A 191 8.08 23.16 0.58
C PHE A 191 7.08 23.96 -0.25
N ARG A 192 7.51 25.10 -0.80
CA ARG A 192 6.65 25.92 -1.65
C ARG A 192 6.21 25.17 -2.92
N GLU A 193 7.14 24.52 -3.61
CA GLU A 193 6.84 23.67 -4.78
C GLU A 193 5.88 22.53 -4.44
N THR A 194 6.06 21.90 -3.27
CA THR A 194 5.13 20.88 -2.78
C THR A 194 3.74 21.44 -2.54
N LEU A 195 3.64 22.63 -1.94
CA LEU A 195 2.35 23.28 -1.65
C LEU A 195 1.62 23.69 -2.93
N GLU A 196 2.33 24.15 -3.97
CA GLU A 196 1.69 24.52 -5.24
C GLU A 196 1.01 23.32 -5.92
N ALA A 197 1.61 22.14 -5.82
CA ALA A 197 1.05 20.91 -6.35
C ALA A 197 0.01 20.26 -5.42
N GLU A 198 0.33 20.15 -4.13
CA GLU A 198 -0.37 19.27 -3.20
C GLU A 198 -1.19 20.00 -2.11
N ALA A 199 -1.14 21.34 -1.98
CA ALA A 199 -1.89 22.01 -0.91
C ALA A 199 -3.42 21.77 -1.03
N PRO A 200 -4.11 21.54 0.11
CA PRO A 200 -3.58 21.45 1.48
C PRO A 200 -2.81 20.14 1.74
N VAL A 201 -1.79 20.19 2.60
CA VAL A 201 -0.97 19.02 3.00
C VAL A 201 -0.76 18.94 4.51
N GLN A 202 -0.54 17.74 5.01
CA GLN A 202 -0.11 17.51 6.40
C GLN A 202 1.39 17.76 6.56
N ARG A 203 1.81 18.32 7.70
CA ARG A 203 3.23 18.66 8.00
C ARG A 203 4.16 17.47 7.79
N GLU A 204 3.80 16.30 8.31
CA GLU A 204 4.63 15.09 8.15
C GLU A 204 4.74 14.63 6.69
N LEU A 205 3.70 14.83 5.87
CA LEU A 205 3.76 14.53 4.45
C LEU A 205 4.68 15.53 3.73
N LEU A 206 4.55 16.82 4.02
CA LEU A 206 5.41 17.88 3.50
C LEU A 206 6.89 17.60 3.79
N TYR A 207 7.20 17.19 5.02
CA TYR A 207 8.55 16.82 5.44
C TYR A 207 9.08 15.60 4.70
N ARG A 208 8.23 14.58 4.52
CA ARG A 208 8.59 13.38 3.77
C ARG A 208 8.83 13.69 2.29
N ARG A 209 8.06 14.61 1.68
CA ARG A 209 8.28 15.04 0.30
C ARG A 209 9.66 15.67 0.16
N ALA A 210 9.99 16.64 1.02
CA ALA A 210 11.32 17.26 1.01
C ALA A 210 12.46 16.24 1.25
N SER A 211 12.28 15.28 2.17
CA SER A 211 13.34 14.30 2.47
C SER A 211 13.65 13.35 1.32
N THR A 212 12.71 13.14 0.38
CA THR A 212 12.95 12.31 -0.80
C THR A 212 14.03 12.86 -1.71
N VAL A 213 14.24 14.19 -1.73
CA VAL A 213 15.31 14.84 -2.51
C VAL A 213 16.70 14.37 -2.07
N TRP A 214 16.89 14.15 -0.76
CA TRP A 214 18.13 13.62 -0.19
C TRP A 214 18.18 12.08 -0.11
N GLY A 215 17.14 11.38 -0.59
CA GLY A 215 17.03 9.92 -0.42
C GLY A 215 16.89 9.48 1.05
N ILE A 216 16.40 10.36 1.93
CA ILE A 216 16.29 10.07 3.36
C ILE A 216 14.93 9.42 3.66
N GLU A 217 14.98 8.17 4.12
CA GLU A 217 13.79 7.42 4.54
C GLU A 217 13.33 7.73 5.97
N ARG A 218 14.27 8.08 6.86
CA ARG A 218 13.99 8.30 8.28
C ARG A 218 14.42 9.69 8.73
N ILE A 219 13.46 10.47 9.18
CA ILE A 219 13.69 11.82 9.71
C ILE A 219 14.08 11.73 11.19
N GLY A 220 15.37 11.88 11.47
CA GLY A 220 15.90 12.01 12.83
C GLY A 220 15.66 13.39 13.44
N SER A 221 15.95 13.55 14.74
CA SER A 221 15.71 14.80 15.48
C SER A 221 16.42 16.03 14.89
N ARG A 222 17.66 15.88 14.41
CA ARG A 222 18.43 16.97 13.76
C ARG A 222 17.78 17.43 12.47
N ILE A 223 17.40 16.49 11.61
CA ILE A 223 16.72 16.79 10.33
C ILE A 223 15.37 17.44 10.61
N ARG A 224 14.59 16.89 11.56
CA ARG A 224 13.31 17.45 11.98
C ARG A 224 13.44 18.89 12.46
N ALA A 225 14.41 19.19 13.33
CA ALA A 225 14.64 20.54 13.81
C ALA A 225 14.96 21.52 12.67
N ASN A 226 15.70 21.07 11.64
CA ASN A 226 16.01 21.91 10.48
C ASN A 226 14.78 22.11 9.58
N LEU A 227 13.97 21.07 9.37
CA LEU A 227 12.69 21.15 8.66
C LEU A 227 11.71 22.10 9.36
N ASP A 228 11.57 22.01 10.69
CA ASP A 228 10.74 22.91 11.49
C ASP A 228 11.21 24.36 11.34
N ARG A 229 12.54 24.58 11.36
CA ARG A 229 13.13 25.90 11.14
C ARG A 229 12.86 26.41 9.72
N ALA A 230 12.95 25.56 8.71
CA ALA A 230 12.64 25.90 7.34
C ALA A 230 11.17 26.30 7.19
N LEU A 231 10.24 25.49 7.71
CA LEU A 231 8.79 25.75 7.66
C LEU A 231 8.43 27.03 8.39
N GLY A 232 8.95 27.23 9.60
CA GLY A 232 8.73 28.47 10.35
C GLY A 232 9.35 29.70 9.68
N GLY A 233 10.43 29.53 8.90
CA GLY A 233 10.97 30.57 8.02
C GLY A 233 10.03 30.88 6.86
N LEU A 234 9.52 29.86 6.17
CA LEU A 234 8.58 30.00 5.05
C LEU A 234 7.30 30.73 5.48
N LEU A 235 6.67 30.30 6.59
CA LEU A 235 5.45 30.92 7.13
C LEU A 235 5.62 32.40 7.49
N ARG A 236 6.84 32.85 7.80
CA ARG A 236 7.12 34.27 8.08
C ARG A 236 7.43 35.06 6.82
N ALA A 237 8.09 34.43 5.85
CA ALA A 237 8.56 35.08 4.63
C ALA A 237 7.45 35.19 3.57
N ASP A 238 6.61 34.16 3.45
CA ASP A 238 5.57 34.05 2.44
C ASP A 238 4.18 34.20 3.08
N ARG A 239 3.46 35.26 2.70
CA ARG A 239 2.14 35.62 3.26
C ARG A 239 1.00 34.76 2.71
N ASP A 240 1.26 34.03 1.65
CA ASP A 240 0.30 33.10 1.05
C ASP A 240 0.35 31.75 1.72
N VAL A 241 1.40 31.41 2.48
CA VAL A 241 1.47 30.12 3.18
C VAL A 241 0.80 30.24 4.54
N GLU A 242 -0.22 29.41 4.77
CA GLU A 242 -1.00 29.40 6.01
C GLU A 242 -0.88 28.04 6.71
N GLN A 243 -1.00 28.06 8.03
CA GLN A 243 -0.96 26.86 8.86
C GLN A 243 -2.12 26.84 9.84
N ASP A 244 -2.89 25.75 9.82
CA ASP A 244 -3.91 25.42 10.82
C ASP A 244 -3.60 24.05 11.42
N GLY A 245 -3.15 24.06 12.69
CA GLY A 245 -2.59 22.89 13.35
C GLY A 245 -1.43 22.28 12.54
N ASP A 246 -1.59 21.03 12.12
CA ASP A 246 -0.61 20.30 11.30
C ASP A 246 -0.88 20.42 9.79
N THR A 247 -1.95 21.10 9.38
CA THR A 247 -2.26 21.33 7.97
C THR A 247 -1.57 22.60 7.49
N ILE A 248 -0.82 22.52 6.40
CA ILE A 248 -0.23 23.65 5.71
C ILE A 248 -0.96 23.80 4.37
N THR A 249 -1.36 25.02 4.03
CA THR A 249 -2.07 25.34 2.79
C THR A 249 -1.57 26.65 2.19
N LEU A 250 -2.06 26.96 0.99
CA LEU A 250 -1.94 28.28 0.39
C LEU A 250 -3.23 29.07 0.59
N ARG A 251 -3.11 30.38 0.80
CA ARG A 251 -4.20 31.34 0.88
C ARG A 251 -5.05 31.23 -0.38
N ASP A 252 -6.36 31.31 -0.21
CA ASP A 252 -7.37 31.21 -1.29
C ASP A 252 -7.35 29.90 -2.08
N ARG A 253 -6.57 28.89 -1.63
CA ARG A 253 -6.58 27.55 -2.24
C ARG A 253 -7.87 26.84 -1.86
N LEU A 254 -8.69 26.54 -2.86
CA LEU A 254 -9.88 25.72 -2.68
C LEU A 254 -9.49 24.30 -2.23
N VAL A 255 -10.20 23.80 -1.23
CA VAL A 255 -10.04 22.43 -0.74
C VAL A 255 -10.92 21.52 -1.59
N VAL A 256 -10.28 20.70 -2.42
CA VAL A 256 -10.96 19.69 -3.25
C VAL A 256 -10.60 18.31 -2.69
N PRO A 257 -11.60 17.45 -2.41
CA PRO A 257 -11.38 16.04 -2.09
C PRO A 257 -10.61 15.31 -3.20
N ARG A 258 -9.57 14.57 -2.84
CA ARG A 258 -8.75 13.86 -3.82
C ARG A 258 -8.75 12.35 -3.64
N GLU A 259 -9.14 11.66 -4.70
CA GLU A 259 -9.07 10.21 -4.82
C GLU A 259 -7.61 9.77 -5.00
N PRO A 260 -7.29 8.49 -4.72
CA PRO A 260 -5.97 7.93 -5.04
C PRO A 260 -5.58 8.21 -6.49
N GLY A 261 -4.37 8.73 -6.68
CA GLY A 261 -3.83 9.11 -7.99
C GLY A 261 -2.30 9.01 -7.99
N ASP A 262 -1.70 9.02 -9.18
CA ASP A 262 -0.26 8.83 -9.40
C ASP A 262 0.32 7.56 -8.73
N GLY A 263 -0.49 6.51 -8.57
CA GLY A 263 -0.09 5.28 -7.87
C GLY A 263 0.18 5.46 -6.38
N VAL A 264 -0.23 6.60 -5.79
CA VAL A 264 -0.04 6.91 -4.37
C VAL A 264 -1.36 6.78 -3.61
N ALA A 265 -1.41 5.81 -2.70
CA ALA A 265 -2.46 5.71 -1.69
C ALA A 265 -2.02 6.45 -0.42
N ARG A 266 -2.71 7.56 -0.09
CA ARG A 266 -2.45 8.33 1.14
C ARG A 266 -3.06 7.64 2.34
N LYS A 267 -2.36 7.65 3.47
CA LYS A 267 -2.92 7.20 4.77
C LYS A 267 -3.86 8.28 5.33
N VAL A 268 -4.73 7.90 6.26
CA VAL A 268 -5.64 8.87 6.93
C VAL A 268 -4.91 10.06 7.57
N ALA A 269 -3.76 9.81 8.19
CA ALA A 269 -2.93 10.85 8.80
C ALA A 269 -2.24 11.79 7.77
N GLU A 270 -2.25 11.43 6.49
CA GLU A 270 -1.66 12.22 5.39
C GLU A 270 -2.71 13.05 4.67
N VAL A 271 -4.00 12.75 4.84
CA VAL A 271 -5.11 13.52 4.28
C VAL A 271 -5.51 14.61 5.26
N PRO A 272 -5.47 15.91 4.88
CA PRO A 272 -5.93 17.01 5.72
C PRO A 272 -7.39 16.85 6.21
N PRO A 273 -7.69 17.18 7.48
CA PRO A 273 -9.05 17.21 8.00
C PRO A 273 -10.02 18.01 7.15
N ALA A 274 -9.60 19.16 6.63
CA ALA A 274 -10.43 19.97 5.73
C ALA A 274 -10.85 19.19 4.47
N GLU A 275 -9.93 18.40 3.90
CA GLU A 275 -10.22 17.58 2.72
C GLU A 275 -11.16 16.41 3.05
N ARG A 276 -10.96 15.75 4.20
CA ARG A 276 -11.85 14.67 4.67
C ARG A 276 -13.25 15.17 4.96
N ARG A 277 -13.38 16.33 5.61
CA ARG A 277 -14.67 16.98 5.88
C ARG A 277 -15.38 17.38 4.59
N MET A 278 -14.67 17.90 3.60
CA MET A 278 -15.26 18.18 2.29
C MET A 278 -15.78 16.90 1.63
N ALA A 279 -15.02 15.80 1.65
CA ALA A 279 -15.49 14.52 1.12
C ALA A 279 -16.77 14.01 1.82
N LEU A 280 -16.83 14.12 3.16
CA LEU A 280 -18.02 13.77 3.93
C LEU A 280 -19.24 14.58 3.48
N LEU A 281 -19.08 15.90 3.31
CA LEU A 281 -20.17 16.80 2.92
C LEU A 281 -20.69 16.48 1.51
N GLU A 282 -19.81 16.27 0.55
CA GLU A 282 -20.20 15.94 -0.83
C GLU A 282 -20.92 14.58 -0.89
N ILE A 283 -20.46 13.58 -0.14
CA ILE A 283 -21.14 12.27 -0.07
C ILE A 283 -22.53 12.37 0.59
N ILE A 284 -22.69 13.21 1.62
CA ILE A 284 -24.02 13.48 2.20
C ILE A 284 -24.93 14.19 1.17
N ALA A 285 -24.37 15.09 0.35
CA ALA A 285 -25.12 15.80 -0.68
C ALA A 285 -25.64 14.85 -1.76
N GLU A 286 -24.84 13.86 -2.16
CA GLU A 286 -25.22 12.84 -3.14
C GLU A 286 -26.36 11.93 -2.65
N SER A 287 -26.29 11.46 -1.39
CA SER A 287 -27.38 10.67 -0.79
C SER A 287 -27.68 11.13 0.63
N PRO A 288 -28.63 12.08 0.80
CA PRO A 288 -29.03 12.57 2.11
C PRO A 288 -29.71 11.49 2.96
N GLY A 289 -29.45 11.51 4.27
CA GLY A 289 -30.09 10.61 5.23
C GLY A 289 -29.36 9.29 5.48
N MET A 290 -28.10 9.17 5.07
CA MET A 290 -27.24 8.04 5.44
C MET A 290 -27.04 7.95 6.96
N THR A 291 -26.85 6.73 7.46
CA THR A 291 -26.29 6.51 8.80
C THR A 291 -24.80 6.88 8.84
N GLU A 292 -24.27 7.12 10.03
CA GLU A 292 -22.83 7.36 10.24
C GLU A 292 -21.96 6.20 9.70
N THR A 293 -22.42 4.97 9.87
CA THR A 293 -21.66 3.79 9.41
C THR A 293 -21.59 3.71 7.89
N GLU A 294 -22.67 4.03 7.20
CA GLU A 294 -22.71 4.09 5.74
C GLU A 294 -21.82 5.22 5.23
N LEU A 295 -22.02 6.44 5.74
CA LEU A 295 -21.25 7.62 5.34
C LEU A 295 -19.73 7.40 5.49
N THR A 296 -19.29 6.91 6.65
CA THR A 296 -17.87 6.64 6.90
C THR A 296 -17.33 5.50 6.04
N THR A 297 -18.16 4.52 5.66
CA THR A 297 -17.76 3.44 4.75
C THR A 297 -17.58 3.93 3.33
N HIS A 298 -18.53 4.72 2.81
CA HIS A 298 -18.43 5.34 1.49
C HIS A 298 -17.23 6.29 1.42
N THR A 299 -17.04 7.13 2.44
CA THR A 299 -15.91 8.07 2.50
C THR A 299 -14.57 7.35 2.60
N ALA A 300 -14.47 6.24 3.35
CA ALA A 300 -13.24 5.44 3.39
C ALA A 300 -12.90 4.86 2.01
N ARG A 301 -13.90 4.35 1.27
CA ARG A 301 -13.72 3.83 -0.08
C ARG A 301 -13.26 4.90 -1.06
N PHE A 302 -13.84 6.11 -0.98
CA PHE A 302 -13.42 7.26 -1.78
C PHE A 302 -11.91 7.56 -1.64
N PHE A 303 -11.36 7.48 -0.42
CA PHE A 303 -9.92 7.65 -0.20
C PHE A 303 -9.06 6.39 -0.49
N GLY A 304 -9.66 5.29 -0.96
CA GLY A 304 -8.99 4.03 -1.22
C GLY A 304 -8.67 3.19 0.03
N TRP A 305 -9.35 3.44 1.16
CA TRP A 305 -9.13 2.72 2.41
C TRP A 305 -10.06 1.50 2.55
N ASN A 306 -9.54 0.34 2.15
CA ASN A 306 -10.29 -0.92 2.20
C ASN A 306 -10.54 -1.47 3.62
N ARG A 307 -9.71 -1.09 4.60
CA ARG A 307 -9.83 -1.52 6.00
C ARG A 307 -10.00 -0.30 6.90
N ARG A 308 -11.06 -0.28 7.70
CA ARG A 308 -11.29 0.74 8.73
C ARG A 308 -10.60 0.33 10.02
N GLY A 309 -9.39 0.84 10.22
CA GLY A 309 -8.69 0.76 11.51
C GLY A 309 -9.26 1.76 12.52
N SER A 310 -8.81 1.65 13.78
CA SER A 310 -9.18 2.60 14.85
C SER A 310 -8.70 4.02 14.58
N ASP A 311 -7.64 4.18 13.77
CA ASP A 311 -7.13 5.46 13.31
C ASP A 311 -8.10 6.18 12.35
N ILE A 312 -8.66 5.46 11.38
CA ILE A 312 -9.66 5.97 10.44
C ILE A 312 -10.95 6.31 11.18
N ALA A 313 -11.43 5.41 12.05
CA ALA A 313 -12.65 5.63 12.83
C ALA A 313 -12.54 6.90 13.69
N ARG A 314 -11.44 7.05 14.43
CA ARG A 314 -11.18 8.24 15.26
C ARG A 314 -11.09 9.53 14.43
N ALA A 315 -10.48 9.47 13.25
CA ALA A 315 -10.40 10.65 12.38
C ALA A 315 -11.78 11.09 11.90
N PHE A 316 -12.63 10.15 11.48
CA PHE A 316 -14.00 10.48 11.07
C PHE A 316 -14.88 10.94 12.22
N GLU A 317 -14.77 10.34 13.40
CA GLU A 317 -15.47 10.81 14.59
C GLU A 317 -15.14 12.29 14.88
N GLN A 318 -13.85 12.65 14.85
CA GLN A 318 -13.41 14.04 15.04
C GLN A 318 -13.92 14.97 13.94
N ASP A 319 -13.94 14.53 12.69
CA ASP A 319 -14.42 15.32 11.56
C ASP A 319 -15.93 15.55 11.61
N LEU A 320 -16.72 14.52 11.96
CA LEU A 320 -18.17 14.61 12.10
C LEU A 320 -18.58 15.49 13.28
N LEU A 321 -17.93 15.34 14.44
CA LEU A 321 -18.12 16.23 15.58
C LEU A 321 -17.86 17.68 15.18
N LYS A 322 -16.77 17.93 14.44
CA LYS A 322 -16.43 19.28 13.99
C LYS A 322 -17.48 19.86 13.03
N LEU A 323 -17.96 19.06 12.07
CA LEU A 323 -19.02 19.48 11.15
C LEU A 323 -20.34 19.78 11.87
N GLN A 324 -20.67 19.02 12.90
CA GLN A 324 -21.86 19.25 13.72
C GLN A 324 -21.72 20.53 14.56
N GLU A 325 -20.56 20.76 15.18
CA GLU A 325 -20.26 22.00 15.92
C GLU A 325 -20.35 23.24 15.03
N GLU A 326 -19.92 23.13 13.77
CA GLU A 326 -20.01 24.20 12.77
C GLU A 326 -21.43 24.36 12.19
N GLY A 327 -22.39 23.51 12.58
CA GLY A 327 -23.76 23.54 12.07
C GLY A 327 -23.86 23.22 10.58
N ARG A 328 -22.93 22.41 10.05
CA ARG A 328 -22.91 21.97 8.66
C ARG A 328 -23.77 20.74 8.42
N ILE A 329 -23.92 19.89 9.43
CA ILE A 329 -24.66 18.63 9.38
C ILE A 329 -25.55 18.47 10.62
N ASN A 330 -26.65 17.74 10.46
CA ASN A 330 -27.59 17.37 11.51
C ASN A 330 -27.96 15.88 11.43
N GLY A 331 -28.59 15.35 12.49
CA GLY A 331 -29.23 14.03 12.47
C GLY A 331 -28.31 12.83 12.72
N LEU A 332 -27.11 13.07 13.27
CA LEU A 332 -26.23 12.00 13.77
C LEU A 332 -26.91 11.22 14.93
N PRO A 333 -26.68 9.89 15.04
CA PRO A 333 -25.89 9.03 14.13
C PRO A 333 -26.72 8.39 13.00
N ASP A 334 -28.05 8.52 13.03
CA ASP A 334 -28.95 7.65 12.26
C ASP A 334 -29.35 8.20 10.90
N ARG A 335 -29.57 9.51 10.78
CA ARG A 335 -30.06 10.14 9.54
C ARG A 335 -29.36 11.46 9.31
N ILE A 336 -28.14 11.36 8.79
CA ILE A 336 -27.28 12.53 8.58
C ILE A 336 -27.75 13.31 7.35
N VAL A 337 -27.96 14.61 7.53
CA VAL A 337 -28.35 15.55 6.47
C VAL A 337 -27.54 16.83 6.57
N LEU A 338 -27.38 17.52 5.44
CA LEU A 338 -26.86 18.89 5.44
C LEU A 338 -27.84 19.83 6.16
N SER A 339 -27.29 20.85 6.83
CA SER A 339 -28.08 21.84 7.58
C SER A 339 -28.66 22.94 6.71
#